data_AF-A0A5N5WLS5-F1
#
_entry.id   AF-A0A5N5WLS5-F1
#
_cell.length_a   1.000
_cell.length_b   1.000
_cell.length_c   1.000
_cell.angle_alpha   90.00
_cell.angle_beta   90.00
_cell.angle_gamma   90.00
#
_symmetry.space_group_name_H-M   'P 1'
#
loop_
_entity.id
_entity.type
_entity.pdbx_description
1 polymer ?
#
loop_
_entity_poly.entity_id
_entity_poly.type
_entity_poly.pdbx_seq_one_letter_code
_entity_poly.pdbx_strand_id
1 'polypeptide(L)'
;MTSAHGIGNEDAVESTPLLSSRIREDVSITLETSHMKRRVDLLLCAFAFTMMLGDNLQPAALTQIFEGVICDNYYARHSYSSASNPSPLSMRQLADPCKVHAVQKELAQVRGFQQLVPLFPALVCTVPYGLLAERIGRKRVLILSGAGVFAALSWVLAVCYWRFVGIRWVWLTGAFLFIGGGDAVTSSIVHVMVTDTTGPAERAQIFLFLHAADVVSGFIGPAVSAALMEKGYTWTVLLLAEMALFSGTFLLTLHIPETLRFRDKSSDLTVDTVSPPVRVTSTQRFASSNPTQTANPFFDRVSRVLAPLLSVLTSNRRALLLLGIFAPQTAARDLFTMIGLQYSNAKFALSYGRGNVLLSLFQGAQALVVLVLLPSITRLIADPRGWTNWARDRRYAIMSIAVTVSGLIVIAVAPGLVLEATGLLLVACGSCTTGLLMSLLGGAVRPSQVSAVYSAALMLSIVVSSITGPVANMLLVKGLVLGWNWMGLPFAAMAVLMAGVMVASTFISAEKGGNFEEE
;
A
#
# COMPACT_ATOMS: atom_id res chain seq x y z
N MET A 1 -80.51 21.38 48.89
CA MET A 1 -79.43 20.82 49.72
C MET A 1 -79.23 19.38 49.31
N THR A 2 -77.98 18.99 48.98
CA THR A 2 -77.39 17.63 48.94
C THR A 2 -78.00 16.59 47.97
N SER A 3 -77.28 15.69 47.28
CA SER A 3 -75.85 15.42 47.00
C SER A 3 -75.76 14.19 46.05
N ALA A 4 -74.94 14.29 45.00
CA ALA A 4 -73.97 13.33 44.41
C ALA A 4 -74.30 11.89 43.88
N HIS A 5 -73.58 11.57 42.78
CA HIS A 5 -73.19 10.27 42.15
C HIS A 5 -74.27 9.41 41.44
N GLY A 6 -74.06 8.79 40.26
CA GLY A 6 -72.90 8.66 39.37
C GLY A 6 -73.19 7.69 38.19
N ILE A 7 -72.73 8.07 36.98
CA ILE A 7 -71.92 7.32 35.97
C ILE A 7 -72.44 6.01 35.33
N GLY A 8 -72.37 5.99 33.99
CA GLY A 8 -72.22 4.83 33.09
C GLY A 8 -72.98 5.04 31.77
N ASN A 9 -72.50 4.76 30.56
CA ASN A 9 -71.23 4.27 30.02
C ASN A 9 -71.34 4.46 28.48
N GLU A 10 -70.38 5.11 27.81
CA GLU A 10 -70.27 5.11 26.34
C GLU A 10 -69.07 4.25 25.95
N ASP A 11 -69.32 3.05 25.43
CA ASP A 11 -68.28 2.18 24.88
C ASP A 11 -67.87 2.68 23.49
N ALA A 12 -66.64 3.20 23.43
CA ALA A 12 -65.99 3.66 22.22
C ALA A 12 -65.47 2.50 21.36
N VAL A 13 -65.70 2.66 20.06
CA VAL A 13 -65.24 1.81 18.95
C VAL A 13 -63.72 1.57 18.99
N GLU A 14 -63.36 0.30 18.94
CA GLU A 14 -61.99 -0.19 18.83
C GLU A 14 -61.53 -0.13 17.35
N SER A 15 -60.62 0.80 17.02
CA SER A 15 -59.82 0.72 15.79
C SER A 15 -58.58 1.61 15.85
N THR A 16 -57.38 1.04 16.04
CA THR A 16 -56.23 1.12 15.09
C THR A 16 -54.89 0.61 15.69
N PRO A 17 -54.00 0.00 14.87
CA PRO A 17 -52.80 -0.70 15.32
C PRO A 17 -51.53 0.16 15.22
N LEU A 18 -51.30 1.07 16.17
CA LEU A 18 -50.12 1.95 16.21
C LEU A 18 -48.77 1.22 16.41
N LEU A 19 -48.78 -0.02 16.88
CA LEU A 19 -47.56 -0.80 17.12
C LEU A 19 -47.01 -1.43 15.83
N SER A 20 -47.90 -1.82 14.90
CA SER A 20 -47.51 -2.50 13.66
C SER A 20 -46.87 -1.56 12.63
N SER A 21 -47.30 -0.29 12.59
CA SER A 21 -46.72 0.74 11.73
C SER A 21 -45.31 1.12 12.19
N ARG A 22 -45.12 1.26 13.51
CA ARG A 22 -43.81 1.62 14.10
C ARG A 22 -42.76 0.52 13.89
N ILE A 23 -43.13 -0.75 14.10
CA ILE A 23 -42.26 -1.88 13.79
C ILE A 23 -41.96 -1.97 12.28
N ARG A 24 -42.94 -1.69 11.42
CA ARG A 24 -42.73 -1.70 9.96
C ARG A 24 -41.85 -0.54 9.51
N GLU A 25 -41.99 0.64 10.11
CA GLU A 25 -41.09 1.79 9.90
C GLU A 25 -39.67 1.46 10.37
N ASP A 26 -39.49 0.93 11.58
CA ASP A 26 -38.17 0.56 12.11
C ASP A 26 -37.48 -0.54 11.26
N VAL A 27 -38.25 -1.54 10.80
CA VAL A 27 -37.75 -2.57 9.87
C VAL A 27 -37.42 -1.98 8.49
N SER A 28 -38.20 -1.03 7.98
CA SER A 28 -37.92 -0.37 6.70
C SER A 28 -36.66 0.52 6.78
N ILE A 29 -36.48 1.26 7.87
CA ILE A 29 -35.32 2.13 8.13
C ILE A 29 -34.04 1.31 8.29
N THR A 30 -34.12 0.15 8.98
CA THR A 30 -32.97 -0.74 9.15
C THR A 30 -32.55 -1.43 7.84
N LEU A 31 -33.50 -1.85 7.01
CA LEU A 31 -33.25 -2.38 5.66
C LEU A 31 -32.63 -1.32 4.74
N GLU A 32 -33.20 -0.12 4.66
CA GLU A 32 -32.64 0.98 3.86
C GLU A 32 -31.22 1.35 4.30
N THR A 33 -30.97 1.39 5.61
CA THR A 33 -29.64 1.67 6.16
C THR A 33 -28.63 0.57 5.81
N SER A 34 -29.04 -0.70 5.82
CA SER A 34 -28.20 -1.85 5.42
C SER A 34 -27.84 -1.82 3.93
N HIS A 35 -28.83 -1.58 3.05
CA HIS A 35 -28.60 -1.44 1.62
C HIS A 35 -27.68 -0.26 1.29
N MET A 36 -27.83 0.87 1.99
CA MET A 36 -26.95 2.03 1.84
C MET A 36 -25.52 1.71 2.26
N LYS A 37 -25.31 1.08 3.42
CA LYS A 37 -23.96 0.68 3.89
C LYS A 37 -23.26 -0.25 2.90
N ARG A 38 -23.95 -1.31 2.44
CA ARG A 38 -23.40 -2.24 1.45
C ARG A 38 -23.05 -1.54 0.13
N ARG A 39 -23.87 -0.57 -0.30
CA ARG A 39 -23.57 0.24 -1.49
C ARG A 39 -22.31 1.08 -1.29
N VAL A 40 -22.12 1.67 -0.11
CA VAL A 40 -20.90 2.43 0.21
C VAL A 40 -19.67 1.53 0.19
N ASP A 41 -19.75 0.34 0.79
CA ASP A 41 -18.63 -0.61 0.81
C ASP A 41 -18.21 -1.05 -0.59
N LEU A 42 -19.19 -1.33 -1.47
CA LEU A 42 -18.94 -1.64 -2.87
C LEU A 42 -18.28 -0.46 -3.62
N LEU A 43 -18.73 0.77 -3.37
CA LEU A 43 -18.13 1.96 -3.97
C LEU A 43 -16.70 2.21 -3.45
N LEU A 44 -16.43 1.94 -2.18
CA LEU A 44 -15.07 2.02 -1.60
C LEU A 44 -14.15 0.97 -2.21
N CYS A 45 -14.63 -0.25 -2.44
CA CYS A 45 -13.87 -1.29 -3.13
C CYS A 45 -13.60 -0.91 -4.59
N ALA A 46 -14.60 -0.39 -5.30
CA ALA A 46 -14.43 0.09 -6.67
C ALA A 46 -13.46 1.28 -6.76
N PHE A 47 -13.52 2.21 -5.80
CA PHE A 47 -12.58 3.31 -5.67
C PHE A 47 -11.15 2.80 -5.47
N ALA A 48 -10.93 1.93 -4.50
CA ALA A 48 -9.62 1.35 -4.22
C ALA A 48 -9.07 0.60 -5.44
N PHE A 49 -9.88 -0.25 -6.08
CA PHE A 49 -9.51 -0.94 -7.31
C PHE A 49 -9.07 0.04 -8.41
N THR A 50 -9.83 1.10 -8.64
CA THR A 50 -9.56 2.05 -9.72
C THR A 50 -8.29 2.85 -9.47
N MET A 51 -8.07 3.31 -8.24
CA MET A 51 -6.83 3.99 -7.85
C MET A 51 -5.61 3.08 -8.04
N MET A 52 -5.68 1.86 -7.49
CA MET A 52 -4.56 0.90 -7.58
C MET A 52 -4.33 0.41 -9.01
N LEU A 53 -5.36 0.32 -9.84
CA LEU A 53 -5.20 0.05 -11.27
C LEU A 53 -4.43 1.17 -11.97
N GLY A 54 -4.75 2.42 -11.64
CA GLY A 54 -4.00 3.59 -12.10
C GLY A 54 -2.53 3.48 -11.76
N ASP A 55 -2.20 3.17 -10.50
CA ASP A 55 -0.81 3.05 -10.04
C ASP A 55 -0.06 1.89 -10.70
N ASN A 56 -0.72 0.74 -10.85
CA ASN A 56 -0.10 -0.47 -11.41
C ASN A 56 0.09 -0.42 -12.95
N LEU A 57 -0.57 0.50 -13.67
CA LEU A 57 -0.39 0.69 -15.12
C LEU A 57 0.92 1.40 -15.49
N GLN A 58 1.36 2.32 -14.64
CA GLN A 58 2.39 3.32 -14.93
C GLN A 58 3.85 2.85 -14.92
N PRO A 59 4.34 1.92 -14.06
CA PRO A 59 5.76 1.79 -13.76
C PRO A 59 6.68 1.55 -14.96
N ALA A 60 6.30 0.65 -15.86
CA ALA A 60 7.09 0.34 -17.07
C ALA A 60 7.00 1.46 -18.11
N ALA A 61 5.81 1.99 -18.34
CA ALA A 61 5.59 3.07 -19.31
C ALA A 61 6.35 4.34 -18.90
N LEU A 62 6.32 4.72 -17.62
CA LEU A 62 7.13 5.82 -17.08
C LEU A 62 8.63 5.55 -17.26
N THR A 63 9.10 4.34 -16.97
CA THR A 63 10.52 4.00 -17.11
C THR A 63 10.98 4.10 -18.57
N GLN A 64 10.16 3.61 -19.52
CA GLN A 64 10.45 3.70 -20.96
C GLN A 64 10.47 5.16 -21.45
N ILE A 65 9.51 5.98 -21.01
CA ILE A 65 9.48 7.41 -21.40
C ILE A 65 10.68 8.15 -20.81
N PHE A 66 11.04 7.87 -19.55
CA PHE A 66 12.20 8.52 -18.93
C PHE A 66 13.48 8.15 -19.66
N GLU A 67 13.65 6.88 -20.03
CA GLU A 67 14.77 6.43 -20.85
C GLU A 67 14.81 7.21 -22.18
N GLY A 68 13.69 7.30 -22.89
CA GLY A 68 13.60 8.04 -24.16
C GLY A 68 13.96 9.52 -24.01
N VAL A 69 13.36 10.21 -23.03
CA VAL A 69 13.63 11.63 -22.79
C VAL A 69 15.10 11.89 -22.46
N ILE A 70 15.71 11.04 -21.62
CA ILE A 70 17.13 11.14 -21.25
C ILE A 70 18.01 10.85 -22.47
N CYS A 71 17.69 9.82 -23.24
CA CYS A 71 18.40 9.45 -24.46
C CYS A 71 18.42 10.57 -25.50
N ASP A 72 17.25 11.15 -25.79
CA ASP A 72 17.11 12.29 -26.70
C ASP A 72 17.95 13.48 -26.22
N ASN A 73 17.90 13.81 -24.92
CA ASN A 73 18.67 14.91 -24.35
C ASN A 73 20.18 14.65 -24.41
N TYR A 74 20.61 13.39 -24.23
CA TYR A 74 22.00 12.99 -24.32
C TYR A 74 22.52 13.19 -25.75
N TYR A 75 21.82 12.65 -26.75
CA TYR A 75 22.24 12.76 -28.14
C TYR A 75 22.12 14.18 -28.68
N ALA A 76 21.08 14.94 -28.32
CA ALA A 76 20.97 16.34 -28.70
C ALA A 76 22.21 17.14 -28.28
N ARG A 77 22.74 16.92 -27.07
CA ARG A 77 23.96 17.61 -26.59
C ARG A 77 25.23 17.16 -27.32
N HIS A 78 25.36 15.88 -27.65
CA HIS A 78 26.58 15.31 -28.25
C HIS A 78 26.64 15.48 -29.78
N SER A 79 25.50 15.56 -30.47
CA SER A 79 25.45 15.86 -31.91
C SER A 79 25.86 17.30 -32.21
N TYR A 80 25.59 18.26 -31.31
CA TYR A 80 26.17 19.61 -31.39
C TYR A 80 27.71 19.63 -31.22
N SER A 81 28.30 18.64 -30.55
CA SER A 81 29.76 18.56 -30.33
C SER A 81 30.53 17.77 -31.40
N SER A 82 29.85 17.00 -32.25
CA SER A 82 30.48 16.09 -33.23
C SER A 82 30.56 16.67 -34.66
N ALA A 83 30.45 17.99 -34.83
CA ALA A 83 30.75 18.68 -36.09
C ALA A 83 32.26 18.61 -36.47
N SER A 84 33.10 17.98 -35.66
CA SER A 84 34.48 17.61 -35.99
C SER A 84 34.63 16.08 -36.08
N ASN A 85 34.57 15.57 -37.32
CA ASN A 85 35.04 14.25 -37.77
C ASN A 85 34.45 12.99 -37.08
N PRO A 86 33.39 12.38 -37.64
CA PRO A 86 32.97 11.05 -37.22
C PRO A 86 34.00 10.01 -37.71
N SER A 87 34.69 9.36 -36.77
CA SER A 87 35.48 8.16 -37.09
C SER A 87 34.53 6.97 -37.35
N PRO A 88 34.76 6.16 -38.41
CA PRO A 88 33.82 5.14 -38.90
C PRO A 88 33.69 3.89 -37.99
N LEU A 89 34.36 3.88 -36.83
CA LEU A 89 34.37 2.75 -35.91
C LEU A 89 33.24 2.80 -34.86
N SER A 90 32.53 3.92 -34.71
CA SER A 90 31.42 4.06 -33.75
C SER A 90 30.04 3.68 -34.31
N MET A 91 29.94 3.44 -35.63
CA MET A 91 28.66 3.21 -36.30
C MET A 91 28.20 1.74 -36.29
N ARG A 92 29.02 0.81 -35.78
CA ARG A 92 28.76 -0.65 -35.86
C ARG A 92 28.32 -1.31 -34.54
N GLN A 93 28.12 -0.56 -33.45
CA GLN A 93 27.59 -1.07 -32.19
C GLN A 93 26.57 -0.11 -31.58
N LEU A 94 25.28 -0.36 -31.80
CA LEU A 94 24.30 -0.61 -30.74
C LEU A 94 22.96 -0.94 -31.39
N ALA A 95 22.40 -2.11 -31.07
CA ALA A 95 21.04 -2.50 -31.44
C ALA A 95 19.95 -1.60 -30.80
N ASP A 96 20.35 -0.66 -29.94
CA ASP A 96 19.51 0.39 -29.37
C ASP A 96 20.41 1.52 -28.80
N PRO A 97 20.43 2.75 -29.39
CA PRO A 97 21.31 3.84 -28.97
C PRO A 97 21.07 4.32 -27.52
N CYS A 98 19.90 4.02 -26.93
CA CYS A 98 19.57 4.46 -25.58
C CYS A 98 20.18 3.60 -24.46
N LYS A 99 20.89 2.52 -24.82
CA LYS A 99 21.53 1.61 -23.85
C LYS A 99 22.94 2.00 -23.44
N VAL A 100 23.42 3.17 -23.87
CA VAL A 100 24.73 3.68 -23.41
C VAL A 100 24.72 3.92 -21.89
N HIS A 101 25.87 3.63 -21.24
CA HIS A 101 26.00 3.66 -19.79
C HIS A 101 25.59 5.01 -19.17
N ALA A 102 25.87 6.12 -19.86
CA ALA A 102 25.50 7.46 -19.40
C ALA A 102 23.97 7.65 -19.26
N VAL A 103 23.20 7.14 -20.23
CA VAL A 103 21.73 7.23 -20.22
C VAL A 103 21.15 6.36 -19.10
N GLN A 104 21.62 5.12 -18.98
CA GLN A 104 21.17 4.19 -17.93
C GLN A 104 21.50 4.71 -16.51
N LYS A 105 22.67 5.35 -16.35
CA LYS A 105 23.06 5.96 -15.07
C LYS A 105 22.13 7.11 -14.67
N GLU A 106 21.84 8.03 -15.60
CA GLU A 106 20.90 9.13 -15.31
C GLU A 106 19.47 8.59 -15.08
N LEU A 107 19.03 7.57 -15.83
CA LEU A 107 17.73 6.92 -15.63
C LEU A 107 17.62 6.33 -14.21
N ALA A 108 18.62 5.56 -13.79
CA ALA A 108 18.67 4.94 -12.48
C ALA A 108 18.68 5.99 -11.36
N GLN A 109 19.38 7.11 -11.55
CA GLN A 109 19.36 8.23 -10.59
C GLN A 109 17.99 8.90 -10.51
N VAL A 110 17.38 9.24 -11.65
CA VAL A 110 16.07 9.90 -11.69
C VAL A 110 15.00 9.01 -11.04
N ARG A 111 14.92 7.72 -11.43
CA ARG A 111 13.95 6.76 -10.87
C ARG A 111 14.22 6.46 -9.41
N GLY A 112 15.48 6.28 -9.02
CA GLY A 112 15.86 6.03 -7.63
C GLY A 112 15.41 7.16 -6.70
N PHE A 113 15.72 8.42 -7.03
CA PHE A 113 15.27 9.56 -6.21
C PHE A 113 13.75 9.76 -6.27
N GLN A 114 13.11 9.49 -7.40
CA GLN A 114 11.65 9.59 -7.51
C GLN A 114 10.94 8.66 -6.52
N GLN A 115 11.50 7.49 -6.19
CA GLN A 115 10.94 6.56 -5.21
C GLN A 115 11.01 7.07 -3.75
N LEU A 116 11.89 8.04 -3.45
CA LEU A 116 11.93 8.70 -2.15
C LEU A 116 10.87 9.79 -2.00
N VAL A 117 10.41 10.37 -3.10
CA VAL A 117 9.55 11.55 -3.08
C VAL A 117 8.23 11.32 -2.31
N PRO A 118 7.50 10.20 -2.49
CA PRO A 118 6.25 9.95 -1.75
C PRO A 118 6.44 9.73 -0.23
N LEU A 119 7.65 9.39 0.22
CA LEU A 119 7.94 9.16 1.64
C LEU A 119 7.68 10.42 2.48
N PHE A 120 8.08 11.59 1.99
CA PHE A 120 7.98 12.83 2.76
C PHE A 120 6.51 13.26 2.98
N PRO A 121 5.65 13.34 1.95
CA PRO A 121 4.22 13.55 2.13
C PRO A 121 3.59 12.49 3.03
N ALA A 122 3.91 11.21 2.84
CA ALA A 122 3.34 10.15 3.67
C ALA A 122 3.65 10.36 5.16
N LEU A 123 4.91 10.63 5.54
CA LEU A 123 5.28 10.82 6.93
C LEU A 123 4.71 12.10 7.54
N VAL A 124 4.74 13.21 6.79
CA VAL A 124 4.32 14.52 7.30
C VAL A 124 2.80 14.65 7.33
N CYS A 125 2.10 14.13 6.33
CA CYS A 125 0.68 14.38 6.11
C CYS A 125 -0.25 13.31 6.69
N THR A 126 0.20 12.07 6.92
CA THR A 126 -0.72 10.99 7.37
C THR A 126 -1.49 11.36 8.65
N VAL A 127 -0.80 11.83 9.69
CA VAL A 127 -1.45 12.21 10.96
C VAL A 127 -2.29 13.50 10.83
N PRO A 128 -1.77 14.60 10.27
CA PRO A 128 -2.57 15.82 10.08
C PRO A 128 -3.84 15.60 9.26
N TYR A 129 -3.78 14.85 8.16
CA TYR A 129 -4.95 14.60 7.32
C TYR A 129 -5.92 13.62 7.97
N GLY A 130 -5.44 12.66 8.76
CA GLY A 130 -6.30 11.83 9.61
C GLY A 130 -7.11 12.65 10.61
N LEU A 131 -6.47 13.62 11.28
CA LEU A 131 -7.17 14.56 12.18
C LEU A 131 -8.08 15.54 11.42
N LEU A 132 -7.69 15.94 10.22
CA LEU A 132 -8.47 16.83 9.37
C LEU A 132 -9.77 16.13 8.93
N ALA A 133 -9.72 14.83 8.62
CA ALA A 133 -10.88 14.04 8.20
C ALA A 133 -11.99 14.01 9.25
N GLU A 134 -11.63 14.03 10.53
CA GLU A 134 -12.61 14.12 11.64
C GLU A 134 -13.31 15.49 11.68
N ARG A 135 -12.70 16.56 11.14
CA ARG A 135 -13.25 17.93 11.17
C ARG A 135 -14.01 18.30 9.90
N ILE A 136 -13.42 18.06 8.74
CA ILE A 136 -13.98 18.50 7.45
C ILE A 136 -14.80 17.41 6.76
N GLY A 137 -14.77 16.18 7.29
CA GLY A 137 -15.39 15.00 6.70
C GLY A 137 -14.39 14.14 5.93
N ARG A 138 -14.65 12.83 5.90
CA ARG A 138 -13.80 11.82 5.29
C ARG A 138 -13.84 11.87 3.78
N LYS A 139 -15.01 12.18 3.20
CA LYS A 139 -15.17 12.33 1.74
C LYS A 139 -14.26 13.42 1.17
N ARG A 140 -14.18 14.56 1.86
CA ARG A 140 -13.38 15.71 1.39
C ARG A 140 -11.89 15.40 1.43
N VAL A 141 -11.42 14.76 2.49
CA VAL A 141 -10.02 14.32 2.58
C VAL A 141 -9.71 13.27 1.53
N LEU A 142 -10.64 12.33 1.25
CA LEU A 142 -10.47 11.34 0.19
C LEU A 142 -10.28 12.00 -1.18
N ILE A 143 -11.16 12.94 -1.56
CA ILE A 143 -11.05 13.70 -2.82
C ILE A 143 -9.74 14.48 -2.88
N LEU A 144 -9.37 15.14 -1.78
CA LEU A 144 -8.15 15.94 -1.71
C LEU A 144 -6.88 15.07 -1.87
N SER A 145 -6.87 13.88 -1.28
CA SER A 145 -5.80 12.89 -1.44
C SER A 145 -5.68 12.39 -2.88
N GLY A 146 -6.79 11.98 -3.50
CA GLY A 146 -6.80 11.54 -4.89
C GLY A 146 -6.43 12.65 -5.88
N ALA A 147 -6.85 13.90 -5.61
CA ALA A 147 -6.50 15.05 -6.45
C ALA A 147 -5.00 15.35 -6.40
N GLY A 148 -4.35 15.15 -5.25
CA GLY A 148 -2.89 15.25 -5.12
C GLY A 148 -2.15 14.18 -5.92
N VAL A 149 -2.63 12.94 -5.90
CA VAL A 149 -2.06 11.83 -6.69
C VAL A 149 -2.24 12.06 -8.19
N PHE A 150 -3.44 12.45 -8.62
CA PHE A 150 -3.75 12.84 -9.99
C PHE A 150 -2.82 13.96 -10.46
N ALA A 151 -2.77 15.09 -9.73
CA ALA A 151 -1.91 16.21 -10.10
C ALA A 151 -0.42 15.86 -10.12
N ALA A 152 0.03 14.94 -9.25
CA ALA A 152 1.40 14.44 -9.28
C ALA A 152 1.70 13.71 -10.60
N LEU A 153 0.83 12.79 -11.04
CA LEU A 153 1.02 12.13 -12.34
C LEU A 153 0.93 13.13 -13.49
N SER A 154 -0.06 14.04 -13.49
CA SER A 154 -0.18 15.09 -14.50
C SER A 154 1.11 15.90 -14.63
N TRP A 155 1.78 16.24 -13.52
CA TRP A 155 3.06 16.94 -13.52
C TRP A 155 4.19 16.13 -14.19
N VAL A 156 4.29 14.82 -13.91
CA VAL A 156 5.27 13.95 -14.58
C VAL A 156 5.04 13.92 -16.08
N LEU A 157 3.79 13.73 -16.50
CA LEU A 157 3.42 13.70 -17.91
C LEU A 157 3.72 15.04 -18.57
N ALA A 158 3.44 16.15 -17.89
CA ALA A 158 3.72 17.48 -18.39
C ALA A 158 5.22 17.69 -18.65
N VAL A 159 6.07 17.34 -17.69
CA VAL A 159 7.52 17.46 -17.81
C VAL A 159 8.06 16.59 -18.96
N CYS A 160 7.55 15.36 -19.10
CA CYS A 160 8.01 14.44 -20.14
C CYS A 160 7.52 14.80 -21.54
N TYR A 161 6.29 15.31 -21.66
CA TYR A 161 5.67 15.61 -22.96
C TYR A 161 6.16 16.95 -23.51
N TRP A 162 6.04 18.03 -22.73
CA TRP A 162 6.39 19.38 -23.18
C TRP A 162 7.88 19.69 -23.09
N ARG A 163 8.63 18.95 -22.25
CA ARG A 163 10.10 19.06 -22.14
C ARG A 163 10.61 20.50 -21.88
N PHE A 164 9.78 21.35 -21.26
CA PHE A 164 10.09 22.75 -20.98
C PHE A 164 11.15 22.93 -19.89
N VAL A 165 11.37 21.88 -19.08
CA VAL A 165 12.39 21.80 -18.03
C VAL A 165 13.13 20.47 -18.10
N GLY A 166 14.28 20.37 -17.43
CA GLY A 166 15.03 19.12 -17.36
C GLY A 166 14.27 18.00 -16.63
N ILE A 167 14.56 16.74 -16.97
CA ILE A 167 13.88 15.56 -16.41
C ILE A 167 13.88 15.48 -14.86
N ARG A 168 14.88 16.08 -14.21
CA ARG A 168 14.98 16.11 -12.73
C ARG A 168 13.84 16.87 -12.05
N TRP A 169 13.10 17.72 -12.78
CA TRP A 169 11.92 18.40 -12.26
C TRP A 169 10.74 17.47 -11.97
N VAL A 170 10.80 16.21 -12.43
CA VAL A 170 9.88 15.14 -12.00
C VAL A 170 9.88 14.98 -10.47
N TRP A 171 10.96 15.32 -9.76
CA TRP A 171 10.98 15.23 -8.29
C TRP A 171 10.03 16.21 -7.60
N LEU A 172 9.57 17.26 -8.30
CA LEU A 172 8.57 18.20 -7.78
C LEU A 172 7.18 17.57 -7.66
N THR A 173 6.96 16.36 -8.16
CA THR A 173 5.75 15.55 -7.89
C THR A 173 5.37 15.49 -6.41
N GLY A 174 6.36 15.49 -5.51
CA GLY A 174 6.12 15.48 -4.07
C GLY A 174 5.33 16.68 -3.57
N ALA A 175 5.50 17.86 -4.20
CA ALA A 175 4.75 19.07 -3.84
C ALA A 175 3.24 18.88 -4.07
N PHE A 176 2.86 18.17 -5.13
CA PHE A 176 1.45 17.83 -5.41
C PHE A 176 0.91 16.79 -4.43
N LEU A 177 1.74 15.84 -4.01
CA LEU A 177 1.35 14.86 -2.99
C LEU A 177 1.12 15.52 -1.62
N PHE A 178 1.78 16.63 -1.27
CA PHE A 178 1.48 17.38 -0.03
C PHE A 178 0.05 17.97 0.02
N ILE A 179 -0.61 18.16 -1.14
CA ILE A 179 -1.99 18.66 -1.22
C ILE A 179 -2.98 17.74 -0.52
N GLY A 180 -2.70 16.43 -0.47
CA GLY A 180 -3.61 15.46 0.14
C GLY A 180 -2.96 14.25 0.81
N GLY A 181 -1.63 14.27 0.96
CA GLY A 181 -0.81 13.26 1.63
C GLY A 181 -0.55 11.96 0.86
N GLY A 182 -1.03 11.86 -0.39
CA GLY A 182 -0.80 10.73 -1.30
C GLY A 182 -1.43 9.41 -0.82
N ASP A 183 -0.89 8.30 -1.33
CA ASP A 183 -1.45 6.95 -1.17
C ASP A 183 -1.61 6.53 0.30
N ALA A 184 -0.71 6.98 1.17
CA ALA A 184 -0.77 6.69 2.61
C ALA A 184 -2.04 7.27 3.25
N VAL A 185 -2.39 8.53 2.94
CA VAL A 185 -3.62 9.16 3.41
C VAL A 185 -4.84 8.53 2.75
N THR A 186 -4.80 8.31 1.43
CA THR A 186 -5.90 7.67 0.70
C THR A 186 -6.25 6.31 1.30
N SER A 187 -5.24 5.45 1.50
CA SER A 187 -5.42 4.14 2.12
C SER A 187 -5.97 4.26 3.54
N SER A 188 -5.39 5.13 4.38
CA SER A 188 -5.87 5.32 5.76
C SER A 188 -7.33 5.74 5.81
N ILE A 189 -7.75 6.68 4.96
CA ILE A 189 -9.13 7.17 4.94
C ILE A 189 -10.09 6.10 4.43
N VAL A 190 -9.74 5.34 3.38
CA VAL A 190 -10.56 4.22 2.90
C VAL A 190 -10.81 3.20 4.02
N HIS A 191 -9.76 2.80 4.76
CA HIS A 191 -9.90 1.86 5.87
C HIS A 191 -10.81 2.41 6.97
N VAL A 192 -10.64 3.68 7.32
CA VAL A 192 -11.47 4.37 8.31
C VAL A 192 -12.93 4.44 7.84
N MET A 193 -13.20 4.75 6.57
CA MET A 193 -14.55 4.77 5.98
C MET A 193 -15.24 3.39 6.02
N VAL A 194 -14.50 2.30 5.81
CA VAL A 194 -15.01 0.92 6.00
C VAL A 194 -15.36 0.66 7.47
N THR A 195 -14.52 1.11 8.41
CA THR A 195 -14.85 0.89 9.84
C THR A 195 -16.10 1.63 10.30
N ASP A 196 -16.47 2.74 9.67
CA ASP A 196 -17.69 3.49 10.03
C ASP A 196 -18.98 2.85 9.50
N THR A 197 -18.89 2.14 8.39
CA THR A 197 -20.03 1.61 7.66
C THR A 197 -20.30 0.16 8.03
N THR A 198 -19.23 -0.62 8.23
CA THR A 198 -19.30 -2.05 8.52
C THR A 198 -19.19 -2.34 10.02
N GLY A 199 -20.01 -3.28 10.52
CA GLY A 199 -19.92 -3.78 11.89
C GLY A 199 -18.72 -4.71 12.13
N PRO A 200 -18.30 -4.94 13.40
CA PRO A 200 -17.12 -5.75 13.71
C PRO A 200 -17.09 -7.15 13.08
N ALA A 201 -18.25 -7.79 12.91
CA ALA A 201 -18.35 -9.13 12.34
C ALA A 201 -18.05 -9.20 10.83
N GLU A 202 -18.38 -8.15 10.07
CA GLU A 202 -18.27 -8.13 8.61
C GLU A 202 -17.02 -7.37 8.11
N ARG A 203 -16.39 -6.55 8.97
CA ARG A 203 -15.21 -5.73 8.62
C ARG A 203 -14.07 -6.54 8.00
N ALA A 204 -13.80 -7.73 8.55
CA ALA A 204 -12.73 -8.58 8.04
C ALA A 204 -12.97 -9.01 6.58
N GLN A 205 -14.23 -9.25 6.20
CA GLN A 205 -14.59 -9.61 4.84
C GLN A 205 -14.42 -8.43 3.87
N ILE A 206 -14.80 -7.22 4.27
CA ILE A 206 -14.62 -6.04 3.41
C ILE A 206 -13.13 -5.70 3.25
N PHE A 207 -12.32 -5.80 4.30
CA PHE A 207 -10.86 -5.64 4.17
C PHE A 207 -10.25 -6.71 3.25
N LEU A 208 -10.75 -7.94 3.29
CA LEU A 208 -10.34 -8.98 2.34
C LEU A 208 -10.68 -8.59 0.89
N PHE A 209 -11.84 -7.99 0.65
CA PHE A 209 -12.19 -7.50 -0.70
C PHE A 209 -11.31 -6.32 -1.15
N LEU A 210 -10.93 -5.42 -0.25
CA LEU A 210 -9.96 -4.36 -0.56
C LEU A 210 -8.59 -4.94 -0.94
N HIS A 211 -8.12 -5.95 -0.21
CA HIS A 211 -6.88 -6.66 -0.58
C HIS A 211 -7.02 -7.43 -1.90
N ALA A 212 -8.17 -8.05 -2.16
CA ALA A 212 -8.42 -8.70 -3.44
C ALA A 212 -8.41 -7.69 -4.60
N ALA A 213 -8.97 -6.50 -4.40
CA ALA A 213 -8.93 -5.43 -5.39
C ALA A 213 -7.49 -5.00 -5.72
N ASP A 214 -6.63 -4.83 -4.71
CA ASP A 214 -5.20 -4.57 -4.89
C ASP A 214 -4.54 -5.64 -5.78
N VAL A 215 -4.68 -6.90 -5.38
CA VAL A 215 -4.08 -8.04 -6.08
C VAL A 215 -4.56 -8.15 -7.54
N VAL A 216 -5.86 -8.01 -7.78
CA VAL A 216 -6.43 -8.05 -9.14
C VAL A 216 -5.91 -6.87 -9.97
N SER A 217 -5.83 -5.67 -9.39
CA SER A 217 -5.29 -4.50 -10.07
C SER A 217 -3.79 -4.65 -10.39
N GLY A 218 -3.02 -5.27 -9.50
CA GLY A 218 -1.60 -5.59 -9.69
C GLY A 218 -1.35 -6.64 -10.77
N PHE A 219 -2.32 -7.52 -11.04
CA PHE A 219 -2.25 -8.45 -12.17
C PHE A 219 -2.67 -7.77 -13.49
N ILE A 220 -3.82 -7.08 -13.49
CA ILE A 220 -4.42 -6.48 -14.68
C ILE A 220 -3.60 -5.29 -15.19
N GLY A 221 -3.11 -4.41 -14.30
CA GLY A 221 -2.39 -3.19 -14.65
C GLY A 221 -1.17 -3.47 -15.54
N PRO A 222 -0.19 -4.27 -15.09
CA PRO A 222 0.97 -4.63 -15.90
C PRO A 222 0.59 -5.44 -17.16
N ALA A 223 -0.44 -6.29 -17.11
CA ALA A 223 -0.89 -7.05 -18.30
C ALA A 223 -1.43 -6.14 -19.42
N VAL A 224 -2.32 -5.19 -19.07
CA VAL A 224 -2.86 -4.20 -20.00
C VAL A 224 -1.74 -3.28 -20.50
N SER A 225 -0.88 -2.82 -19.58
CA SER A 225 0.28 -2.00 -19.89
C SER A 225 1.23 -2.70 -20.88
N ALA A 226 1.56 -3.98 -20.66
CA ALA A 226 2.36 -4.80 -21.57
C ALA A 226 1.74 -4.86 -22.97
N ALA A 227 0.45 -5.22 -23.07
CA ALA A 227 -0.24 -5.40 -24.34
C ALA A 227 -0.30 -4.12 -25.19
N LEU A 228 -0.43 -2.94 -24.54
CA LEU A 228 -0.39 -1.65 -25.24
C LEU A 228 1.04 -1.25 -25.61
N MET A 229 2.01 -1.46 -24.73
CA MET A 229 3.42 -1.13 -24.98
C MET A 229 4.03 -1.97 -26.10
N GLU A 230 3.66 -3.25 -26.23
CA GLU A 230 4.11 -4.09 -27.36
C GLU A 230 3.59 -3.59 -28.72
N LYS A 231 2.44 -2.90 -28.73
CA LYS A 231 1.88 -2.24 -29.92
C LYS A 231 2.45 -0.85 -30.16
N GLY A 232 3.35 -0.35 -29.30
CA GLY A 232 3.94 0.98 -29.39
C GLY A 232 3.12 2.10 -28.74
N TYR A 233 2.03 1.79 -28.04
CA TYR A 233 1.13 2.78 -27.44
C TYR A 233 1.49 3.14 -25.98
N THR A 234 2.77 3.46 -25.71
CA THR A 234 3.25 3.74 -24.34
C THR A 234 2.58 4.97 -23.72
N TRP A 235 2.35 6.04 -24.47
CA TRP A 235 1.62 7.21 -23.98
C TRP A 235 0.15 6.91 -23.66
N THR A 236 -0.49 6.05 -24.44
CA THR A 236 -1.88 5.63 -24.19
C THR A 236 -2.01 4.89 -22.87
N VAL A 237 -1.00 4.11 -22.45
CA VAL A 237 -0.98 3.49 -21.11
C VAL A 237 -1.02 4.52 -20.01
N LEU A 238 -0.22 5.59 -20.12
CA LEU A 238 -0.19 6.64 -19.10
C LEU A 238 -1.45 7.50 -19.09
N LEU A 239 -2.03 7.78 -20.26
CA LEU A 239 -3.34 8.41 -20.34
C LEU A 239 -4.43 7.53 -19.73
N LEU A 240 -4.37 6.20 -19.93
CA LEU A 240 -5.31 5.27 -19.30
C LEU A 240 -5.15 5.26 -17.77
N ALA A 241 -3.91 5.30 -17.27
CA ALA A 241 -3.64 5.43 -15.84
C ALA A 241 -4.19 6.74 -15.26
N GLU A 242 -3.94 7.87 -15.93
CA GLU A 242 -4.46 9.19 -15.57
C GLU A 242 -5.99 9.21 -15.57
N MET A 243 -6.62 8.59 -16.56
CA MET A 243 -8.09 8.45 -16.63
C MET A 243 -8.65 7.56 -15.52
N ALA A 244 -7.94 6.51 -15.13
CA ALA A 244 -8.32 5.70 -13.97
C ALA A 244 -8.27 6.53 -12.68
N LEU A 245 -7.17 7.25 -12.44
CA LEU A 245 -7.02 8.15 -11.28
C LEU A 245 -8.11 9.24 -11.26
N PHE A 246 -8.42 9.84 -12.42
CA PHE A 246 -9.48 10.82 -12.56
C PHE A 246 -10.86 10.22 -12.24
N SER A 247 -11.17 9.04 -12.79
CA SER A 247 -12.42 8.33 -12.54
C SER A 247 -12.59 7.96 -11.06
N GLY A 248 -11.53 7.41 -10.45
CA GLY A 248 -11.48 7.13 -9.02
C GLY A 248 -11.73 8.37 -8.18
N THR A 249 -10.93 9.41 -8.40
CA THR A 249 -10.92 10.63 -7.57
C THR A 249 -12.18 11.46 -7.74
N PHE A 250 -12.66 11.67 -8.97
CA PHE A 250 -13.69 12.67 -9.25
C PHE A 250 -15.05 12.07 -9.63
N LEU A 251 -15.11 10.88 -10.25
CA LEU A 251 -16.38 10.28 -10.66
C LEU A 251 -16.95 9.37 -9.57
N LEU A 252 -16.15 8.44 -9.05
CA LEU A 252 -16.60 7.49 -8.03
C LEU A 252 -16.89 8.18 -6.69
N THR A 253 -16.08 9.17 -6.29
CA THR A 253 -16.30 9.90 -5.03
C THR A 253 -17.57 10.75 -5.01
N LEU A 254 -18.15 11.13 -6.17
CA LEU A 254 -19.44 11.81 -6.22
C LEU A 254 -20.53 10.95 -5.59
N HIS A 255 -20.48 9.64 -5.86
CA HIS A 255 -21.44 8.66 -5.36
C HIS A 255 -21.16 8.17 -3.93
N ILE A 256 -19.93 8.36 -3.43
CA ILE A 256 -19.57 8.01 -2.05
C ILE A 256 -20.14 9.11 -1.12
N PRO A 257 -21.07 8.77 -0.20
CA PRO A 257 -21.57 9.72 0.79
C PRO A 257 -20.54 9.95 1.91
N GLU A 258 -20.75 11.00 2.70
CA GLU A 258 -19.95 11.25 3.90
C GLU A 258 -20.23 10.16 4.94
N THR A 259 -19.19 9.46 5.41
CA THR A 259 -19.35 8.31 6.31
C THR A 259 -19.29 8.66 7.79
N LEU A 260 -18.77 9.85 8.14
CA LEU A 260 -18.64 10.32 9.53
C LEU A 260 -19.98 10.20 10.30
N ARG A 261 -21.11 10.43 9.62
CA ARG A 261 -22.46 10.41 10.22
C ARG A 261 -22.94 8.99 10.60
N PHE A 262 -22.40 7.94 9.99
CA PHE A 262 -22.78 6.56 10.35
C PHE A 262 -22.24 6.15 11.72
N ARG A 263 -21.09 6.69 12.12
CA ARG A 263 -20.52 6.47 13.46
C ARG A 263 -21.39 7.05 14.56
N ASP A 264 -21.85 8.29 14.40
CA ASP A 264 -22.66 8.99 15.41
C ASP A 264 -24.00 8.28 15.62
N LYS A 265 -24.68 7.89 14.53
CA LYS A 265 -25.96 7.16 14.60
C LYS A 265 -25.84 5.78 15.23
N SER A 266 -24.70 5.10 15.07
CA SER A 266 -24.46 3.79 15.71
C SER A 266 -24.20 3.90 17.22
N SER A 267 -23.74 5.05 17.71
CA SER A 267 -23.50 5.28 19.14
C SER A 267 -24.81 5.57 19.88
N ASP A 268 -25.74 6.32 19.27
CA ASP A 268 -27.05 6.63 19.87
C ASP A 268 -27.97 5.40 20.01
N LEU A 269 -27.86 4.41 19.11
CA LEU A 269 -28.64 3.16 19.17
C LEU A 269 -28.22 2.20 20.30
N THR A 270 -27.13 2.48 21.01
CA THR A 270 -26.60 1.61 22.09
C THR A 270 -26.89 2.10 23.51
N VAL A 271 -27.67 3.17 23.68
CA VAL A 271 -27.89 3.80 25.00
C VAL A 271 -29.09 3.21 25.79
N ASP A 272 -29.93 2.35 25.20
CA ASP A 272 -31.14 1.84 25.87
C ASP A 272 -30.97 0.51 26.64
N THR A 273 -29.78 0.21 27.18
CA THR A 273 -29.63 -0.90 28.14
C THR A 273 -28.91 -0.45 29.40
N VAL A 274 -29.68 -0.37 30.48
CA VAL A 274 -29.26 -0.03 31.84
C VAL A 274 -28.11 -0.95 32.28
N SER A 275 -26.90 -0.40 32.35
CA SER A 275 -25.75 -0.87 33.15
C SER A 275 -24.69 0.23 33.22
N PRO A 276 -23.98 0.41 34.35
CA PRO A 276 -23.16 1.60 34.60
C PRO A 276 -21.94 1.63 33.65
N PRO A 277 -21.57 2.81 33.14
CA PRO A 277 -20.51 2.93 32.14
C PRO A 277 -19.13 2.70 32.77
N VAL A 278 -18.47 1.60 32.37
CA VAL A 278 -17.02 1.49 32.44
C VAL A 278 -16.45 2.51 31.47
N ARG A 279 -15.96 3.62 32.02
CA ARG A 279 -15.25 4.68 31.29
C ARG A 279 -13.99 4.10 30.64
N VAL A 280 -14.06 3.80 29.35
CA VAL A 280 -12.86 3.73 28.51
C VAL A 280 -12.50 5.17 28.16
N THR A 281 -11.54 5.71 28.91
CA THR A 281 -11.00 7.05 28.76
C THR A 281 -10.35 7.21 27.39
N SER A 282 -11.06 7.84 26.45
CA SER A 282 -10.48 8.36 25.19
C SER A 282 -11.20 9.62 24.75
N THR A 283 -11.46 10.54 25.69
CA THR A 283 -11.91 11.90 25.41
C THR A 283 -11.29 12.84 26.45
N GLN A 284 -10.02 13.22 26.24
CA GLN A 284 -9.56 14.50 26.81
C GLN A 284 -10.12 15.63 25.93
N ARG A 285 -11.26 16.17 26.38
CA ARG A 285 -11.68 17.52 26.05
C ARG A 285 -10.55 18.47 26.48
N PHE A 286 -9.95 19.16 25.52
CA PHE A 286 -9.01 20.24 25.80
C PHE A 286 -9.80 21.40 26.43
N ALA A 287 -9.75 21.49 27.76
CA ALA A 287 -10.03 22.72 28.45
C ALA A 287 -8.95 23.76 28.06
N SER A 288 -9.41 24.95 27.70
CA SER A 288 -8.61 26.14 27.46
C SER A 288 -7.75 26.47 28.67
N SER A 289 -6.42 26.42 28.51
CA SER A 289 -5.47 27.10 29.38
C SER A 289 -4.54 27.98 28.54
N ASN A 290 -4.30 29.18 29.05
CA ASN A 290 -3.66 30.33 28.43
C ASN A 290 -2.31 30.06 27.69
N PRO A 291 -1.95 30.90 26.71
CA PRO A 291 -0.84 30.64 25.80
C PRO A 291 0.46 31.23 26.34
N THR A 292 1.30 30.41 26.97
CA THR A 292 2.71 30.75 27.19
C THR A 292 3.57 29.49 27.16
N GLN A 293 3.98 29.06 25.96
CA GLN A 293 5.33 28.54 25.71
C GLN A 293 5.52 28.25 24.22
N THR A 294 6.49 28.98 23.65
CA THR A 294 7.08 28.81 22.35
C THR A 294 7.93 27.55 22.31
N ALA A 295 7.30 26.42 21.96
CA ALA A 295 7.98 25.22 21.47
C ALA A 295 7.07 24.58 20.40
N ASN A 296 7.65 24.09 19.30
CA ASN A 296 6.90 23.72 18.09
C ASN A 296 5.78 22.69 18.39
N PRO A 297 4.49 23.06 18.29
CA PRO A 297 3.36 22.23 18.74
C PRO A 297 3.18 20.94 17.94
N PHE A 298 3.84 20.82 16.79
CA PHE A 298 3.88 19.62 15.96
C PHE A 298 4.90 18.60 16.46
N PHE A 299 6.13 19.02 16.77
CA PHE A 299 7.19 18.11 17.24
C PHE A 299 6.87 17.50 18.61
N ASP A 300 6.31 18.30 19.53
CA ASP A 300 5.83 17.78 20.82
C ASP A 300 4.62 16.84 20.69
N ARG A 301 3.86 16.95 19.59
CA ARG A 301 2.71 16.09 19.34
C ARG A 301 3.15 14.78 18.69
N VAL A 302 4.11 14.83 17.77
CA VAL A 302 4.75 13.63 17.18
C VAL A 302 5.55 12.87 18.24
N SER A 303 6.33 13.56 19.08
CA SER A 303 7.12 12.93 20.14
C SER A 303 6.25 12.23 21.18
N ARG A 304 5.09 12.81 21.54
CA ARG A 304 4.11 12.19 22.43
C ARG A 304 3.43 10.95 21.85
N VAL A 305 3.31 10.85 20.52
CA VAL A 305 2.78 9.66 19.84
C VAL A 305 3.86 8.59 19.65
N LEU A 306 5.08 8.99 19.30
CA LEU A 306 6.20 8.07 19.09
C LEU A 306 6.77 7.50 20.39
N ALA A 307 6.88 8.30 21.47
CA ALA A 307 7.49 7.87 22.73
C ALA A 307 6.86 6.61 23.36
N PRO A 308 5.52 6.48 23.50
CA PRO A 308 4.92 5.27 24.03
C PRO A 308 5.07 4.09 23.06
N LEU A 309 5.05 4.35 21.75
CA LEU A 309 5.21 3.34 20.71
C LEU A 309 6.64 2.77 20.70
N LEU A 310 7.62 3.65 20.85
CA LEU A 310 9.04 3.31 20.99
C LEU A 310 9.28 2.55 22.29
N SER A 311 8.67 2.97 23.40
CA SER A 311 8.76 2.30 24.70
C SER A 311 8.21 0.87 24.68
N VAL A 312 7.03 0.67 24.07
CA VAL A 312 6.44 -0.68 23.90
C VAL A 312 7.31 -1.55 23.01
N LEU A 313 7.87 -0.96 21.96
CA LEU A 313 8.70 -1.68 20.99
C LEU A 313 10.08 -2.05 21.55
N THR A 314 10.70 -1.19 22.37
CA THR A 314 11.98 -1.48 23.03
C THR A 314 11.83 -2.42 24.22
N SER A 315 10.67 -2.41 24.90
CA SER A 315 10.37 -3.31 26.01
C SER A 315 10.15 -4.76 25.55
N ASN A 316 9.55 -4.98 24.37
CA ASN A 316 9.25 -6.31 23.86
C ASN A 316 10.23 -6.75 22.76
N ARG A 317 11.31 -7.45 23.17
CA ARG A 317 12.35 -7.97 22.25
C ARG A 317 11.79 -8.82 21.09
N ARG A 318 10.67 -9.54 21.30
CA ARG A 318 10.03 -10.34 20.25
C ARG A 318 9.37 -9.47 19.18
N ALA A 319 8.67 -8.42 19.60
CA ALA A 319 8.05 -7.47 18.68
C ALA A 319 9.11 -6.69 17.88
N LEU A 320 10.21 -6.29 18.53
CA LEU A 320 11.33 -5.64 17.86
C LEU A 320 11.97 -6.55 16.79
N LEU A 321 12.17 -7.82 17.11
CA LEU A 321 12.73 -8.80 16.16
C LEU A 321 11.78 -9.03 14.96
N LEU A 322 10.48 -9.21 15.20
CA LEU A 322 9.49 -9.35 14.13
C LEU A 322 9.39 -8.10 13.25
N LEU A 323 9.49 -6.91 13.85
CA LEU A 323 9.52 -5.65 13.12
C LEU A 323 10.77 -5.53 12.22
N GLY A 324 11.93 -5.95 12.75
CA GLY A 324 13.19 -6.01 12.00
C GLY A 324 13.18 -7.01 10.84
N ILE A 325 12.31 -8.01 10.87
CA ILE A 325 12.08 -8.96 9.77
C ILE A 325 11.07 -8.40 8.76
N PHE A 326 10.02 -7.72 9.23
CA PHE A 326 8.92 -7.24 8.40
C PHE A 326 9.37 -6.27 7.30
N ALA A 327 10.11 -5.24 7.66
CA ALA A 327 10.43 -4.18 6.70
C ALA A 327 11.38 -4.62 5.57
N PRO A 328 12.49 -5.35 5.84
CA PRO A 328 13.33 -5.91 4.78
C PRO A 328 12.58 -6.91 3.90
N GLN A 329 11.69 -7.73 4.46
CA GLN A 329 10.90 -8.68 3.68
C GLN A 329 9.97 -7.97 2.69
N THR A 330 9.31 -6.88 3.11
CA THR A 330 8.48 -6.06 2.20
C THR A 330 9.33 -5.45 1.09
N ALA A 331 10.49 -4.88 1.42
CA ALA A 331 11.39 -4.32 0.42
C ALA A 331 11.93 -5.39 -0.56
N ALA A 332 12.17 -6.62 -0.10
CA ALA A 332 12.62 -7.72 -0.95
C ALA A 332 11.57 -8.13 -1.99
N ARG A 333 10.30 -8.15 -1.59
CA ARG A 333 9.16 -8.42 -2.48
C ARG A 333 9.07 -7.34 -3.56
N ASP A 334 9.16 -6.08 -3.16
CA ASP A 334 8.94 -4.95 -4.07
C ASP A 334 10.18 -4.62 -4.92
N LEU A 335 11.34 -5.21 -4.61
CA LEU A 335 12.59 -4.92 -5.32
C LEU A 335 12.47 -5.11 -6.84
N PHE A 336 11.77 -6.15 -7.29
CA PHE A 336 11.59 -6.39 -8.72
C PHE A 336 10.71 -5.31 -9.38
N THR A 337 9.69 -4.80 -8.69
CA THR A 337 8.84 -3.72 -9.22
C THR A 337 9.63 -2.41 -9.29
N MET A 338 10.56 -2.19 -8.34
CA MET A 338 11.39 -0.98 -8.26
C MET A 338 12.47 -0.90 -9.34
N ILE A 339 13.19 -2.00 -9.60
CA ILE A 339 14.37 -2.01 -10.48
C ILE A 339 14.43 -3.17 -11.47
N GLY A 340 13.58 -4.20 -11.32
CA GLY A 340 13.60 -5.41 -12.14
C GLY A 340 13.45 -5.10 -13.62
N LEU A 341 12.53 -4.22 -13.99
CA LEU A 341 12.34 -3.80 -15.39
C LEU A 341 13.60 -3.17 -16.01
N GLN A 342 14.33 -2.34 -15.27
CA GLN A 342 15.59 -1.76 -15.74
C GLN A 342 16.67 -2.83 -15.84
N TYR A 343 16.72 -3.74 -14.87
CA TYR A 343 17.64 -4.87 -14.86
C TYR A 343 17.42 -5.82 -16.04
N SER A 344 16.21 -6.32 -16.28
CA SER A 344 15.91 -7.26 -17.37
C SER A 344 16.19 -6.61 -18.73
N ASN A 345 15.87 -5.32 -18.85
CA ASN A 345 16.15 -4.57 -20.06
C ASN A 345 17.67 -4.40 -20.29
N ALA A 346 18.43 -3.99 -19.28
CA ALA A 346 19.87 -3.78 -19.42
C ALA A 346 20.65 -5.09 -19.62
N LYS A 347 20.23 -6.17 -18.95
CA LYS A 347 20.95 -7.45 -18.97
C LYS A 347 20.56 -8.36 -20.14
N PHE A 348 19.27 -8.39 -20.50
CA PHE A 348 18.73 -9.32 -21.51
C PHE A 348 18.13 -8.62 -22.74
N ALA A 349 18.25 -7.28 -22.85
CA ALA A 349 17.61 -6.49 -23.90
C ALA A 349 16.08 -6.70 -23.98
N LEU A 350 15.45 -7.06 -22.86
CA LEU A 350 14.02 -7.29 -22.78
C LEU A 350 13.27 -5.96 -22.87
N SER A 351 12.33 -5.82 -23.80
CA SER A 351 11.50 -4.62 -23.88
C SER A 351 10.69 -4.42 -22.59
N TYR A 352 10.47 -3.17 -22.18
CA TYR A 352 9.70 -2.88 -20.96
C TYR A 352 8.28 -3.44 -21.01
N GLY A 353 7.65 -3.51 -22.19
CA GLY A 353 6.36 -4.16 -22.39
C GLY A 353 6.39 -5.65 -22.01
N ARG A 354 7.38 -6.42 -22.49
CA ARG A 354 7.55 -7.83 -22.10
C ARG A 354 7.95 -7.99 -20.65
N GLY A 355 8.75 -7.08 -20.10
CA GLY A 355 9.05 -7.04 -18.66
C GLY A 355 7.79 -6.90 -17.81
N ASN A 356 6.78 -6.16 -18.28
CA ASN A 356 5.50 -6.05 -17.58
C ASN A 356 4.67 -7.34 -17.61
N VAL A 357 4.87 -8.22 -18.59
CA VAL A 357 4.29 -9.57 -18.56
C VAL A 357 4.87 -10.37 -17.40
N LEU A 358 6.20 -10.30 -17.17
CA LEU A 358 6.82 -10.93 -16.00
C LEU A 358 6.25 -10.36 -14.69
N LEU A 359 6.02 -9.06 -14.62
CA LEU A 359 5.44 -8.42 -13.45
C LEU A 359 3.98 -8.85 -13.21
N SER A 360 3.17 -8.98 -14.26
CA SER A 360 1.82 -9.52 -14.15
C SER A 360 1.84 -10.98 -13.67
N LEU A 361 2.70 -11.82 -14.25
CA LEU A 361 2.87 -13.21 -13.83
C LEU A 361 3.30 -13.32 -12.36
N PHE A 362 4.20 -12.45 -11.90
CA PHE A 362 4.60 -12.36 -10.49
C PHE A 362 3.42 -12.08 -9.57
N GLN A 363 2.62 -11.05 -9.86
CA GLN A 363 1.46 -10.68 -9.03
C GLN A 363 0.37 -11.76 -9.07
N GLY A 364 0.14 -12.39 -10.23
CA GLY A 364 -0.80 -13.49 -10.37
C GLY A 364 -0.35 -14.74 -9.60
N ALA A 365 0.93 -15.08 -9.64
CA ALA A 365 1.49 -16.19 -8.86
C ALA A 365 1.38 -15.90 -7.35
N GLN A 366 1.70 -14.68 -6.91
CA GLN A 366 1.50 -14.26 -5.53
C GLN A 366 0.04 -14.44 -5.09
N ALA A 367 -0.92 -13.99 -5.91
CA ALA A 367 -2.35 -14.15 -5.64
C ALA A 367 -2.73 -15.62 -5.44
N LEU A 368 -2.29 -16.49 -6.36
CA LEU A 368 -2.56 -17.92 -6.32
C LEU A 368 -1.99 -18.56 -5.05
N VAL A 369 -0.78 -18.19 -4.66
CA VAL A 369 -0.13 -18.74 -3.47
C VAL A 369 -0.88 -18.33 -2.20
N VAL A 370 -1.27 -17.06 -2.08
CA VAL A 370 -1.99 -16.56 -0.90
C VAL A 370 -3.41 -17.13 -0.81
N LEU A 371 -4.14 -17.18 -1.93
CA LEU A 371 -5.56 -17.55 -1.95
C LEU A 371 -5.82 -19.06 -2.03
N VAL A 372 -4.94 -19.82 -2.68
CA VAL A 372 -5.15 -21.25 -2.92
C VAL A 372 -4.12 -22.08 -2.17
N LEU A 373 -2.83 -21.79 -2.35
CA LEU A 373 -1.78 -22.65 -1.81
C LEU A 373 -1.71 -22.59 -0.28
N LEU A 374 -1.71 -21.40 0.32
CA LEU A 374 -1.57 -21.24 1.77
C LEU A 374 -2.75 -21.89 2.56
N PRO A 375 -4.02 -21.71 2.18
CA PRO A 375 -5.13 -22.44 2.81
C PRO A 375 -5.04 -23.95 2.59
N SER A 376 -4.62 -24.39 1.40
CA SER A 376 -4.48 -25.83 1.09
C SER A 376 -3.37 -26.48 1.92
N ILE A 377 -2.20 -25.84 2.02
CA ILE A 377 -1.10 -26.29 2.88
C ILE A 377 -1.56 -26.35 4.33
N THR A 378 -2.33 -25.36 4.80
CA THR A 378 -2.87 -25.36 6.17
C THR A 378 -3.78 -26.56 6.43
N ARG A 379 -4.73 -26.83 5.54
CA ARG A 379 -5.65 -27.97 5.66
C ARG A 379 -4.97 -29.33 5.54
N LEU A 380 -3.97 -29.43 4.67
CA LEU A 380 -3.31 -30.71 4.38
C LEU A 380 -2.15 -31.02 5.35
N ILE A 381 -1.51 -30.00 5.93
CA ILE A 381 -0.28 -30.17 6.72
C ILE A 381 -0.48 -29.74 8.16
N ALA A 382 -1.04 -28.55 8.41
CA ALA A 382 -1.12 -28.01 9.76
C ALA A 382 -2.25 -28.66 10.57
N ASP A 383 -3.44 -28.78 9.99
CA ASP A 383 -4.61 -29.34 10.68
C ASP A 383 -4.39 -30.80 11.11
N PRO A 384 -3.86 -31.71 10.26
CA PRO A 384 -3.61 -33.10 10.65
C PRO A 384 -2.49 -33.26 11.69
N ARG A 385 -1.57 -32.29 11.77
CA ARG A 385 -0.45 -32.31 12.71
C ARG A 385 -0.74 -31.59 14.03
N GLY A 386 -1.92 -30.99 14.18
CA GLY A 386 -2.33 -30.30 15.41
C GLY A 386 -1.42 -29.13 15.80
N TRP A 387 -0.82 -28.43 14.83
CA TRP A 387 0.08 -27.30 15.15
C TRP A 387 -0.70 -26.14 15.75
N THR A 388 -0.12 -25.49 16.77
CA THR A 388 -0.66 -24.23 17.27
C THR A 388 -0.56 -23.15 16.18
N ASN A 389 -1.51 -22.20 16.16
CA ASN A 389 -1.49 -21.09 15.19
C ASN A 389 -0.15 -20.34 15.19
N TRP A 390 0.45 -20.13 16.37
CA TRP A 390 1.77 -19.52 16.51
C TRP A 390 2.88 -20.34 15.84
N ALA A 391 2.97 -21.63 16.16
CA ALA A 391 4.02 -22.51 15.63
C ALA A 391 3.89 -22.69 14.12
N ARG A 392 2.66 -22.75 13.60
CA ARG A 392 2.35 -22.80 12.17
C ARG A 392 2.82 -21.52 11.47
N ASP A 393 2.36 -20.36 11.93
CA ASP A 393 2.64 -19.08 11.28
C ASP A 393 4.14 -18.78 11.32
N ARG A 394 4.83 -19.13 12.42
CA ARG A 394 6.29 -19.05 12.53
C ARG A 394 7.01 -19.91 11.48
N ARG A 395 6.62 -21.18 11.34
CA ARG A 395 7.24 -22.10 10.36
C ARG A 395 7.01 -21.61 8.93
N TYR A 396 5.80 -21.19 8.62
CA TYR A 396 5.47 -20.66 7.30
C TYR A 396 6.24 -19.37 7.00
N ALA A 397 6.40 -18.47 7.98
CA ALA A 397 7.19 -17.25 7.79
C ALA A 397 8.66 -17.58 7.48
N ILE A 398 9.30 -18.47 8.24
CA ILE A 398 10.70 -18.88 8.02
C ILE A 398 10.87 -19.53 6.64
N MET A 399 9.98 -20.46 6.27
CA MET A 399 10.00 -21.12 4.95
C MET A 399 9.81 -20.12 3.82
N SER A 400 8.87 -19.18 3.98
CA SER A 400 8.59 -18.14 2.99
C SER A 400 9.79 -17.21 2.79
N ILE A 401 10.47 -16.80 3.88
CA ILE A 401 11.72 -16.01 3.80
C ILE A 401 12.82 -16.81 3.08
N ALA A 402 12.99 -18.10 3.40
CA ALA A 402 13.99 -18.95 2.74
C ALA A 402 13.73 -19.06 1.22
N VAL A 403 12.46 -19.20 0.83
CA VAL A 403 12.04 -19.21 -0.58
C VAL A 403 12.33 -17.86 -1.24
N THR A 404 12.05 -16.73 -0.57
CA THR A 404 12.43 -15.39 -1.07
C THR A 404 13.95 -15.27 -1.29
N VAL A 405 14.78 -15.72 -0.33
CA VAL A 405 16.25 -15.72 -0.47
C VAL A 405 16.67 -16.52 -1.69
N SER A 406 16.14 -17.73 -1.87
CA SER A 406 16.46 -18.57 -3.02
C SER A 406 16.08 -17.90 -4.35
N GLY A 407 14.91 -17.27 -4.43
CA GLY A 407 14.46 -16.54 -5.62
C GLY A 407 15.36 -15.35 -5.96
N LEU A 408 15.75 -14.55 -4.96
CA LEU A 408 16.66 -13.42 -5.15
C LEU A 408 18.05 -13.87 -5.64
N ILE A 409 18.58 -14.97 -5.09
CA ILE A 409 19.85 -15.55 -5.55
C ILE A 409 19.74 -15.98 -7.02
N VAL A 410 18.66 -16.70 -7.38
CA VAL A 410 18.41 -17.15 -8.75
C VAL A 410 18.33 -15.97 -9.72
N ILE A 411 17.62 -14.89 -9.37
CA ILE A 411 17.56 -13.67 -10.20
C ILE A 411 18.96 -13.04 -10.36
N ALA A 412 19.74 -12.95 -9.26
CA ALA A 412 21.05 -12.31 -9.27
C ALA A 412 22.04 -13.00 -10.23
N VAL A 413 22.07 -14.34 -10.23
CA VAL A 413 22.98 -15.14 -11.06
C VAL A 413 22.37 -15.58 -12.40
N ALA A 414 21.14 -15.16 -12.72
CA ALA A 414 20.42 -15.63 -13.89
C ALA A 414 21.22 -15.38 -15.19
N PRO A 415 21.56 -16.43 -15.97
CA PRO A 415 22.21 -16.27 -17.26
C PRO A 415 21.22 -15.97 -18.40
N GLY A 416 19.92 -16.14 -18.16
CA GLY A 416 18.87 -15.91 -19.15
C GLY A 416 17.50 -15.68 -18.53
N LEU A 417 16.56 -15.27 -19.38
CA LEU A 417 15.22 -14.83 -18.98
C LEU A 417 14.39 -15.90 -18.26
N VAL A 418 14.53 -17.18 -18.64
CA VAL A 418 13.80 -18.29 -18.01
C VAL A 418 14.18 -18.45 -16.53
N LEU A 419 15.47 -18.31 -16.21
CA LEU A 419 15.95 -18.39 -14.84
C LEU A 419 15.57 -17.15 -14.04
N GLU A 420 15.59 -15.96 -14.64
CA GLU A 420 15.03 -14.75 -14.02
C GLU A 420 13.55 -14.94 -13.67
N ALA A 421 12.72 -15.39 -14.62
CA ALA A 421 11.30 -15.64 -14.40
C ALA A 421 11.06 -16.70 -13.32
N THR A 422 11.87 -17.77 -13.30
CA THR A 422 11.80 -18.81 -12.25
C THR A 422 12.13 -18.22 -10.87
N GLY A 423 13.20 -17.43 -10.78
CA GLY A 423 13.55 -16.73 -9.55
C GLY A 423 12.47 -15.75 -9.09
N LEU A 424 11.83 -15.05 -10.02
CA LEU A 424 10.71 -14.15 -9.74
C LEU A 424 9.49 -14.90 -9.20
N LEU A 425 9.15 -16.06 -9.78
CA LEU A 425 8.08 -16.92 -9.26
C LEU A 425 8.41 -17.48 -7.87
N LEU A 426 9.68 -17.81 -7.58
CA LEU A 426 10.11 -18.17 -6.24
C LEU A 426 9.91 -17.01 -5.26
N VAL A 427 10.31 -15.78 -5.62
CA VAL A 427 10.03 -14.60 -4.79
C VAL A 427 8.52 -14.41 -4.58
N ALA A 428 7.69 -14.67 -5.60
CA ALA A 428 6.23 -14.60 -5.49
C ALA A 428 5.69 -15.61 -4.46
N CYS A 429 6.17 -16.85 -4.49
CA CYS A 429 5.82 -17.86 -3.48
C CYS A 429 6.23 -17.43 -2.07
N GLY A 430 7.40 -16.81 -1.92
CA GLY A 430 7.89 -16.27 -0.65
C GLY A 430 7.23 -14.97 -0.18
N SER A 431 6.31 -14.38 -0.96
CA SER A 431 5.68 -13.10 -0.63
C SER A 431 4.55 -13.20 0.41
N CYS A 432 4.12 -14.41 0.78
CA CYS A 432 3.06 -14.65 1.78
C CYS A 432 3.45 -14.22 3.20
N THR A 433 4.71 -13.87 3.41
CA THR A 433 5.29 -13.54 4.71
C THR A 433 4.63 -12.33 5.38
N THR A 434 4.12 -11.33 4.63
CA THR A 434 3.54 -10.12 5.22
C THR A 434 2.35 -10.42 6.13
N GLY A 435 1.41 -11.26 5.67
CA GLY A 435 0.25 -11.66 6.47
C GLY A 435 0.63 -12.51 7.68
N LEU A 436 1.59 -13.43 7.51
CA LEU A 436 2.10 -14.29 8.57
C LEU A 436 2.84 -13.48 9.65
N LEU A 437 3.64 -12.50 9.25
CA LEU A 437 4.33 -11.61 10.18
C LEU A 437 3.35 -10.70 10.92
N MET A 438 2.30 -10.20 10.28
CA MET A 438 1.24 -9.46 10.98
C MET A 438 0.57 -10.36 12.03
N SER A 439 0.21 -11.60 11.69
CA SER A 439 -0.35 -12.57 12.65
C SER A 439 0.58 -12.81 13.86
N LEU A 440 1.87 -13.04 13.61
CA LEU A 440 2.88 -13.21 14.66
C LEU A 440 3.06 -11.95 15.50
N LEU A 441 3.03 -10.78 14.87
CA LEU A 441 3.21 -9.50 15.54
C LEU A 441 2.03 -9.19 16.46
N GLY A 442 0.79 -9.48 16.02
CA GLY A 442 -0.42 -9.37 16.84
C GLY A 442 -0.44 -10.37 17.98
N GLY A 443 0.09 -11.58 17.76
CA GLY A 443 0.22 -12.60 18.81
C GLY A 443 1.31 -12.31 19.85
N ALA A 444 2.28 -11.44 19.53
CA ALA A 444 3.42 -11.13 20.39
C ALA A 444 3.16 -9.99 21.40
N VAL A 445 2.06 -9.26 21.26
CA VAL A 445 1.76 -8.03 22.02
C VAL A 445 0.38 -8.09 22.68
N ARG A 446 0.16 -7.21 23.67
CA ARG A 446 -1.14 -7.11 24.36
C ARG A 446 -2.21 -6.62 23.36
N PRO A 447 -3.49 -7.04 23.49
CA PRO A 447 -4.57 -6.60 22.59
C PRO A 447 -4.69 -5.08 22.44
N SER A 448 -4.40 -4.33 23.51
CA SER A 448 -4.41 -2.85 23.51
C SER A 448 -3.31 -2.20 22.67
N GLN A 449 -2.28 -2.95 22.28
CA GLN A 449 -1.09 -2.44 21.59
C GLN A 449 -0.99 -2.92 20.12
N VAL A 450 -1.83 -3.86 19.68
CA VAL A 450 -1.74 -4.48 18.34
C VAL A 450 -1.78 -3.45 17.21
N SER A 451 -2.73 -2.51 17.27
CA SER A 451 -2.91 -1.48 16.22
C SER A 451 -1.71 -0.54 16.12
N ALA A 452 -1.11 -0.17 17.25
CA ALA A 452 0.08 0.67 17.30
C ALA A 452 1.28 -0.04 16.66
N VAL A 453 1.46 -1.33 16.96
CA VAL A 453 2.59 -2.12 16.46
C VAL A 453 2.44 -2.43 14.96
N TYR A 454 1.23 -2.70 14.48
CA TYR A 454 0.96 -2.82 13.04
C TYR A 454 1.25 -1.52 12.29
N SER A 455 0.86 -0.39 12.87
CA SER A 455 1.15 0.93 12.29
C SER A 455 2.66 1.18 12.21
N ALA A 456 3.42 0.81 13.25
CA ALA A 456 4.89 0.85 13.21
C ALA A 456 5.48 -0.06 12.13
N ALA A 457 4.96 -1.27 11.96
CA ALA A 457 5.41 -2.21 10.93
C ALA A 457 5.22 -1.64 9.52
N LEU A 458 4.05 -1.09 9.24
CA LEU A 458 3.75 -0.46 7.96
C LEU A 458 4.65 0.77 7.72
N MET A 459 4.77 1.66 8.71
CA MET A 459 5.63 2.84 8.59
C MET A 459 7.09 2.50 8.36
N LEU A 460 7.63 1.52 9.11
CA LEU A 460 9.00 1.06 8.91
C LEU A 460 9.18 0.46 7.51
N SER A 461 8.21 -0.34 7.04
CA SER A 461 8.27 -0.91 5.69
C SER A 461 8.27 0.14 4.58
N ILE A 462 7.52 1.23 4.74
CA ILE A 462 7.50 2.36 3.80
C ILE A 462 8.88 3.03 3.78
N VAL A 463 9.45 3.35 4.95
CA VAL A 463 10.78 3.96 5.06
C VAL A 463 11.85 3.08 4.41
N VAL A 464 11.88 1.78 4.75
CA VAL A 464 12.88 0.84 4.22
C VAL A 464 12.71 0.67 2.71
N SER A 465 11.48 0.56 2.20
CA SER A 465 11.19 0.40 0.76
C SER A 465 11.59 1.65 -0.03
N SER A 466 11.29 2.85 0.49
CA SER A 466 11.70 4.11 -0.14
C SER A 466 13.22 4.26 -0.21
N ILE A 467 13.97 3.81 0.80
CA ILE A 467 15.44 3.83 0.79
C ILE A 467 16.01 2.74 -0.14
N THR A 468 15.36 1.58 -0.22
CA THR A 468 15.78 0.45 -1.05
C THR A 468 15.86 0.83 -2.52
N GLY A 469 14.92 1.65 -3.01
CA GLY A 469 14.89 2.14 -4.38
C GLY A 469 16.20 2.79 -4.87
N PRO A 470 16.65 3.92 -4.29
CA PRO A 470 17.93 4.56 -4.61
C PRO A 470 19.13 3.63 -4.45
N VAL A 471 19.17 2.85 -3.35
CA VAL A 471 20.28 1.91 -3.10
C VAL A 471 20.36 0.86 -4.20
N ALA A 472 19.23 0.26 -4.57
CA ALA A 472 19.16 -0.74 -5.63
C ALA A 472 19.56 -0.15 -7.00
N ASN A 473 19.11 1.08 -7.31
CA ASN A 473 19.52 1.78 -8.54
C ASN A 473 21.03 2.08 -8.56
N MET A 474 21.62 2.50 -7.43
CA MET A 474 23.07 2.72 -7.32
C MET A 474 23.86 1.41 -7.51
N LEU A 475 23.39 0.31 -6.92
CA LEU A 475 23.98 -1.02 -7.10
C LEU A 475 23.85 -1.50 -8.54
N LEU A 476 22.73 -1.22 -9.22
CA LEU A 476 22.55 -1.50 -10.64
C LEU A 476 23.56 -0.73 -11.49
N VAL A 477 23.73 0.58 -11.27
CA VAL A 477 24.74 1.39 -11.98
C VAL A 477 26.14 0.83 -11.77
N LYS A 478 26.50 0.46 -10.54
CA LYS A 478 27.78 -0.19 -10.25
C LYS A 478 27.92 -1.52 -11.01
N GLY A 479 26.86 -2.32 -11.06
CA GLY A 479 26.79 -3.55 -11.85
C GLY A 479 26.99 -3.30 -13.35
N LEU A 480 26.40 -2.23 -13.90
CA LEU A 480 26.59 -1.85 -15.30
C LEU A 480 28.06 -1.50 -15.62
N VAL A 481 28.79 -0.87 -14.69
CA VAL A 481 30.23 -0.57 -14.87
C VAL A 481 31.08 -1.84 -14.79
N LEU A 482 30.76 -2.74 -13.86
CA LEU A 482 31.51 -3.98 -13.63
C LEU A 482 31.26 -5.05 -14.70
N GLY A 483 30.23 -4.88 -15.53
CA GLY A 483 29.92 -5.74 -16.67
C GLY A 483 28.77 -6.72 -16.41
N TRP A 484 28.47 -7.53 -17.42
CA TRP A 484 27.23 -8.32 -17.52
C TRP A 484 26.99 -9.26 -16.32
N ASN A 485 28.01 -9.94 -15.82
CA ASN A 485 27.91 -10.84 -14.66
C ASN A 485 27.51 -10.11 -13.36
N TRP A 486 27.83 -8.82 -13.25
CA TRP A 486 27.62 -8.03 -12.03
C TRP A 486 26.34 -7.20 -12.07
N MET A 487 25.56 -7.24 -13.16
CA MET A 487 24.30 -6.49 -13.25
C MET A 487 23.25 -6.96 -12.22
N GLY A 488 23.35 -8.19 -11.71
CA GLY A 488 22.47 -8.75 -10.67
C GLY A 488 22.81 -8.34 -9.23
N LEU A 489 23.77 -7.44 -9.04
CA LEU A 489 24.24 -6.98 -7.73
C LEU A 489 23.15 -6.43 -6.79
N PRO A 490 22.12 -5.66 -7.23
CA PRO A 490 21.03 -5.25 -6.33
C PRO A 490 20.27 -6.46 -5.73
N PHE A 491 20.01 -7.49 -6.53
CA PHE A 491 19.35 -8.72 -6.06
C PHE A 491 20.28 -9.55 -5.16
N ALA A 492 21.57 -9.63 -5.48
CA ALA A 492 22.55 -10.31 -4.63
C ALA A 492 22.68 -9.64 -3.25
N ALA A 493 22.76 -8.30 -3.21
CA ALA A 493 22.82 -7.55 -1.96
C ALA A 493 21.56 -7.76 -1.11
N MET A 494 20.38 -7.74 -1.74
CA MET A 494 19.13 -8.02 -1.06
C MET A 494 19.05 -9.48 -0.59
N ALA A 495 19.56 -10.44 -1.36
CA ALA A 495 19.63 -11.84 -0.95
C ALA A 495 20.48 -12.03 0.30
N VAL A 496 21.63 -11.35 0.40
CA VAL A 496 22.50 -11.38 1.60
C VAL A 496 21.79 -10.79 2.81
N LEU A 497 21.13 -9.63 2.64
CA LEU A 497 20.33 -9.02 3.70
C LEU A 497 19.22 -9.99 4.16
N MET A 498 18.50 -10.59 3.22
CA MET A 498 17.43 -11.53 3.50
C MET A 498 17.93 -12.85 4.11
N ALA A 499 19.14 -13.31 3.80
CA ALA A 499 19.75 -14.44 4.48
C ALA A 499 20.04 -14.12 5.95
N GLY A 500 20.49 -12.90 6.26
CA GLY A 500 20.61 -12.41 7.63
C GLY A 500 19.26 -12.36 8.36
N VAL A 501 18.21 -11.89 7.67
CA VAL A 501 16.83 -11.89 8.17
C VAL A 501 16.29 -13.31 8.40
N MET A 502 16.63 -14.26 7.52
CA MET A 502 16.31 -15.68 7.69
C MET A 502 16.95 -16.24 8.96
N VAL A 503 18.24 -15.96 9.19
CA VAL A 503 18.92 -16.35 10.44
C VAL A 503 18.24 -15.70 11.65
N ALA A 504 17.94 -14.39 11.58
CA ALA A 504 17.23 -13.67 12.63
C ALA A 504 15.86 -14.30 12.95
N SER A 505 15.13 -14.76 11.93
CA SER A 505 13.81 -15.40 12.08
C SER A 505 13.85 -16.73 12.83
N THR A 506 14.99 -17.43 12.84
CA THR A 506 15.13 -18.67 13.63
C THR A 506 15.09 -18.42 15.14
N PHE A 507 15.49 -17.23 15.59
CA PHE A 507 15.44 -16.82 17.00
C PHE A 507 14.04 -16.46 17.49
N ILE A 508 13.01 -16.46 16.63
CA ILE A 508 11.62 -16.36 17.08
C ILE A 508 11.32 -17.56 17.99
N SER A 509 10.81 -17.32 19.19
CA SER A 509 10.49 -18.38 20.15
C SER A 509 9.48 -19.38 19.56
N ALA A 510 9.73 -20.68 19.75
CA ALA A 510 8.88 -21.76 19.25
C ALA A 510 7.50 -21.81 19.95
N GLU A 511 7.47 -21.41 21.23
CA GLU A 511 6.26 -21.32 22.03
C GLU A 511 5.86 -19.85 22.24
N LYS A 512 4.55 -19.60 22.21
CA LYS A 512 3.98 -18.32 22.65
C LYS A 512 4.23 -18.26 24.15
N GLY A 513 5.14 -17.39 24.61
CA GLY A 513 5.38 -17.23 26.05
C GLY A 513 4.05 -17.03 26.78
N GLY A 514 3.87 -17.80 27.86
CA GLY A 514 2.62 -17.88 28.62
C GLY A 514 2.09 -16.52 29.07
N ASN A 515 0.75 -16.48 29.14
CA ASN A 515 -0.17 -15.49 29.69
C ASN A 515 0.39 -14.09 30.03
N PHE A 516 -0.22 -13.08 29.41
CA PHE A 516 -0.26 -11.72 29.95
C PHE A 516 -1.19 -11.65 31.18
N GLU A 517 -0.98 -12.55 32.15
CA GLU A 517 -1.62 -12.48 33.46
C GLU A 517 -0.61 -11.92 34.45
N GLU A 518 -1.04 -10.86 35.13
CA GLU A 518 -0.47 -10.23 36.33
C GLU A 518 0.85 -9.47 36.17
N GLU A 519 0.73 -8.19 35.78
CA GLU A 519 1.36 -7.07 36.51
C GLU A 519 0.56 -5.78 36.30
#